data_AF-A0A2M7Q1M7-F1
#
_entry.id   AF-A0A2M7Q1M7-F1
#
_cell.length_a   1.000
_cell.length_b   1.000
_cell.length_c   1.000
_cell.angle_alpha   90.00
_cell.angle_beta   90.00
_cell.angle_gamma   90.00
#
_symmetry.space_group_name_H-M   'P 1'
#
loop_
_entity.id
_entity.type
_entity.pdbx_description
1 polymer ?
#
loop_
_entity_poly.entity_id
_entity_poly.type
_entity_poly.pdbx_seq_one_letter_code
_entity_poly.pdbx_strand_id
1 'polypeptide(L)'
;MSSNIQTLPGAFPLHADKNFLNESEWVILKLLCRPVDSLIDDDPAALSLATGKQISPARCDELIRIVKIKTLPGLGSWISRLMAEADLDPHALMSLPAETIVERINRHLGYPICNQATSHALQNLQLQWKGAGIQA
;
A
#
# COMPACT_ATOMS: atom_id res chain seq x y z
N MET A 1 9.00 19.06 5.09
CA MET A 1 10.31 18.90 4.44
C MET A 1 10.10 18.04 3.21
N SER A 2 10.22 18.61 2.02
CA SER A 2 10.00 17.90 0.77
C SER A 2 11.19 16.99 0.51
N SER A 3 11.06 15.70 0.82
CA SER A 3 12.02 14.69 0.42
C SER A 3 12.10 14.72 -1.11
N ASN A 4 13.24 15.12 -1.68
CA ASN A 4 13.52 14.96 -3.10
C ASN A 4 13.56 13.45 -3.39
N ILE A 5 12.40 12.85 -3.66
CA ILE A 5 12.29 11.45 -4.05
C ILE A 5 12.78 11.39 -5.49
N GLN A 6 14.09 11.15 -5.67
CA GLN A 6 14.66 10.85 -6.96
C GLN A 6 14.07 9.54 -7.45
N THR A 7 13.21 9.63 -8.47
CA THR A 7 12.89 8.48 -9.30
C THR A 7 14.15 8.04 -10.02
N LEU A 8 14.71 6.91 -9.61
CA LEU A 8 15.75 6.25 -10.41
C LEU A 8 15.17 5.99 -11.81
N PRO A 9 15.84 6.40 -12.91
CA PRO A 9 15.34 6.17 -14.25
C PRO A 9 14.99 4.69 -14.47
N GLY A 10 13.77 4.42 -14.90
CA GLY A 10 13.27 3.07 -15.13
C GLY A 10 12.73 2.34 -13.89
N ALA A 11 12.86 2.88 -12.67
CA ALA A 11 12.21 2.30 -11.50
C ALA A 11 10.69 2.53 -11.55
N PHE A 12 9.93 1.54 -11.06
CA PHE A 12 8.52 1.74 -10.74
C PHE A 12 8.34 2.95 -9.80
N PRO A 13 7.35 3.84 -10.05
CA PRO A 13 7.19 5.08 -9.29
C PRO A 13 6.58 4.83 -7.92
N LEU A 14 7.42 4.55 -6.91
CA LEU A 14 7.00 4.23 -5.54
C LEU A 14 6.14 5.31 -4.88
N HIS A 15 6.35 6.58 -5.22
CA HIS A 15 5.64 7.72 -4.61
C HIS A 15 4.35 8.11 -5.34
N ALA A 16 4.01 7.45 -6.46
CA ALA A 16 2.88 7.87 -7.28
C ALA A 16 1.54 7.49 -6.65
N ASP A 17 0.63 8.46 -6.61
CA ASP A 17 -0.75 8.23 -6.21
C ASP A 17 -1.63 7.88 -7.41
N LYS A 18 -2.46 6.85 -7.24
CA LYS A 18 -3.55 6.47 -8.13
C LYS A 18 -4.78 6.06 -7.34
N ASN A 19 -5.97 6.26 -7.92
CA ASN A 19 -7.21 5.76 -7.34
C ASN A 19 -7.15 4.22 -7.25
N PHE A 20 -7.40 3.69 -6.06
CA PHE A 20 -7.44 2.25 -5.79
C PHE A 20 -8.84 1.75 -5.42
N LEU A 21 -9.79 2.67 -5.24
CA LEU A 21 -11.20 2.35 -5.10
C LEU A 21 -11.86 2.27 -6.48
N ASN A 22 -12.77 1.32 -6.64
CA ASN A 22 -13.74 1.41 -7.73
C ASN A 22 -14.86 2.41 -7.38
N GLU A 23 -15.67 2.78 -8.38
CA GLU A 23 -16.73 3.79 -8.21
C GLU A 23 -17.74 3.38 -7.13
N SER A 24 -18.16 2.11 -7.11
CA SER A 24 -19.09 1.61 -6.11
C SER A 24 -18.54 1.68 -4.69
N GLU A 25 -17.28 1.28 -4.47
CA GLU A 25 -16.60 1.34 -3.17
C GLU A 25 -16.52 2.78 -2.67
N TRP A 26 -16.16 3.70 -3.56
CA TRP A 26 -16.08 5.12 -3.26
C TRP A 26 -17.45 5.72 -2.89
N VAL A 27 -18.52 5.40 -3.63
CA VAL A 27 -19.88 5.85 -3.31
C VAL A 27 -20.33 5.31 -1.95
N ILE A 28 -20.12 4.02 -1.68
CA ILE A 28 -20.51 3.38 -0.42
C ILE A 28 -19.80 4.05 0.76
N LEU A 29 -18.47 4.21 0.69
CA LEU A 29 -17.70 4.83 1.76
C LEU A 29 -18.13 6.28 2.00
N LYS A 30 -18.45 7.02 0.93
CA LYS A 30 -19.00 8.38 1.03
C LYS A 30 -20.35 8.42 1.72
N LEU A 31 -21.28 7.52 1.39
CA LEU A 31 -22.60 7.45 2.02
C LEU A 31 -22.51 7.12 3.52
N LEU A 32 -21.49 6.35 3.91
CA LEU A 32 -21.19 6.07 5.32
C LEU A 32 -20.41 7.20 6.02
N CYS A 33 -20.11 8.30 5.32
CA CYS A 33 -19.26 9.37 5.81
C CYS A 33 -17.88 8.87 6.29
N ARG A 34 -17.35 7.81 5.67
CA ARG A 34 -16.04 7.23 6.03
C ARG A 34 -14.99 7.64 5.01
N PRO A 35 -14.12 8.64 5.31
CA PRO A 35 -12.99 8.93 4.46
C PRO A 35 -12.01 7.74 4.43
N VAL A 36 -11.35 7.53 3.30
CA VAL A 36 -10.51 6.33 3.09
C VAL A 36 -9.37 6.22 4.11
N ASP A 37 -8.77 7.34 4.48
CA ASP A 37 -7.66 7.33 5.45
C ASP A 37 -8.15 6.98 6.89
N SER A 38 -9.45 7.04 7.19
CA SER A 38 -9.99 6.63 8.51
C SER A 38 -10.20 5.13 8.66
N LEU A 39 -9.95 4.35 7.62
CA LEU A 39 -10.06 2.89 7.66
C LEU A 39 -8.89 2.22 8.39
N ILE A 40 -7.84 2.96 8.74
CA ILE A 40 -6.57 2.39 9.21
C ILE A 40 -6.71 1.45 10.42
N ASP A 41 -7.63 1.72 11.34
CA ASP A 41 -7.85 0.93 12.56
C ASP A 41 -9.14 0.10 12.53
N ASP A 42 -9.78 -0.02 11.37
CA ASP A 42 -11.01 -0.79 11.24
C ASP A 42 -10.77 -2.31 11.32
N ASP A 43 -11.80 -3.01 11.78
CA ASP A 43 -11.92 -4.45 11.60
C ASP A 43 -12.59 -4.76 10.23
N PRO A 44 -12.01 -5.65 9.40
CA PRO A 44 -12.56 -5.95 8.08
C PRO A 44 -13.99 -6.49 8.09
N ALA A 45 -14.36 -7.30 9.08
CA ALA A 45 -15.69 -7.89 9.16
C ALA A 45 -16.72 -6.84 9.59
N ALA A 46 -16.39 -5.99 10.55
CA ALA A 46 -17.21 -4.86 10.97
C ALA A 46 -17.39 -3.84 9.84
N LEU A 47 -16.33 -3.51 9.11
CA LEU A 47 -16.40 -2.60 7.96
C LEU A 47 -17.30 -3.17 6.86
N SER A 48 -17.14 -4.44 6.52
CA SER A 48 -18.02 -5.11 5.56
C SER A 48 -19.47 -5.05 6.01
N LEU A 49 -19.77 -5.30 7.29
CA LEU A 49 -21.12 -5.19 7.82
C LEU A 49 -21.68 -3.76 7.71
N ALA A 50 -20.87 -2.75 8.02
CA ALA A 50 -21.25 -1.33 7.90
C ALA A 50 -21.59 -0.94 6.45
N THR A 51 -20.94 -1.57 5.46
CA THR A 51 -21.26 -1.38 4.03
C THR A 51 -22.54 -2.10 3.57
N GLY A 52 -23.25 -2.76 4.49
CA GLY A 52 -24.36 -3.64 4.12
C GLY A 52 -23.90 -4.88 3.34
N LYS A 53 -22.65 -5.32 3.58
CA LYS A 53 -21.97 -6.42 2.87
C LYS A 53 -21.75 -6.17 1.37
N GLN A 54 -21.84 -4.92 0.92
CA GLN A 54 -21.55 -4.55 -0.46
C GLN A 54 -20.05 -4.58 -0.78
N ILE A 55 -19.20 -4.34 0.24
CA ILE A 55 -17.77 -4.60 0.16
C ILE A 55 -17.50 -5.86 0.98
N SER A 56 -16.83 -6.84 0.39
CA SER A 56 -16.53 -8.11 1.07
C SER A 56 -15.51 -7.91 2.20
N PRO A 57 -15.48 -8.77 3.23
CA PRO A 57 -14.47 -8.69 4.29
C PRO A 57 -13.03 -8.75 3.76
N ALA A 58 -12.78 -9.59 2.75
CA ALA A 58 -11.45 -9.71 2.13
C ALA A 58 -11.04 -8.40 1.44
N ARG A 59 -11.98 -7.73 0.76
CA ARG A 59 -11.70 -6.44 0.13
C ARG A 59 -11.54 -5.33 1.17
N CYS A 60 -12.35 -5.33 2.23
CA CYS A 60 -12.17 -4.42 3.36
C CYS A 60 -10.78 -4.56 3.98
N ASP A 61 -10.32 -5.80 4.21
CA ASP A 61 -8.98 -6.08 4.72
C ASP A 61 -7.88 -5.54 3.79
N GLU A 62 -8.02 -5.74 2.48
CA GLU A 62 -7.11 -5.16 1.49
C GLU A 62 -7.10 -3.62 1.58
N LEU A 63 -8.26 -2.96 1.61
CA LEU A 63 -8.36 -1.50 1.70
C LEU A 63 -7.67 -0.96 2.96
N ILE A 64 -7.89 -1.62 4.10
CA ILE A 64 -7.23 -1.28 5.37
C ILE A 64 -5.71 -1.41 5.23
N ARG A 65 -5.22 -2.50 4.61
CA ARG A 65 -3.78 -2.69 4.36
C ARG A 65 -3.20 -1.62 3.43
N ILE A 66 -3.90 -1.24 2.36
CA ILE A 66 -3.47 -0.17 1.46
C ILE A 66 -3.26 1.13 2.23
N VAL A 67 -4.23 1.50 3.07
CA VAL A 67 -4.19 2.72 3.88
C VAL A 67 -3.05 2.66 4.89
N LYS A 68 -2.87 1.53 5.58
CA LYS A 68 -1.75 1.30 6.50
C LYS A 68 -0.40 1.43 5.81
N ILE A 69 -0.21 0.81 4.64
CA ILE A 69 1.06 0.87 3.90
C ILE A 69 1.33 2.30 3.41
N LYS A 70 0.31 3.02 2.96
CA LYS A 70 0.43 4.41 2.48
C LYS A 70 0.89 5.39 3.58
N THR A 71 0.78 5.04 4.87
CA THR A 71 1.34 5.90 5.94
C THR A 71 2.87 5.88 5.96
N LEU A 72 3.51 4.89 5.34
CA LEU A 72 4.96 4.81 5.24
C LEU A 72 5.51 5.92 4.32
N PRO A 73 6.41 6.79 4.82
CA PRO A 73 6.91 7.91 4.05
C PRO A 73 7.59 7.47 2.75
N GLY A 74 7.22 8.09 1.64
CA GLY A 74 7.79 7.82 0.31
C GLY A 74 7.01 6.79 -0.53
N LEU A 75 5.97 6.17 0.02
CA LEU A 75 5.03 5.35 -0.73
C LEU A 75 3.77 6.15 -1.08
N GLY A 76 3.38 6.09 -2.36
CA GLY A 76 2.10 6.57 -2.86
C GLY A 76 1.08 5.44 -2.96
N SER A 77 -0.19 5.79 -3.15
CA SER A 77 -1.28 4.81 -3.12
C SER A 77 -1.19 3.73 -4.19
N TRP A 78 -0.47 3.96 -5.30
CA TRP A 78 -0.35 2.96 -6.36
C TRP A 78 0.50 1.77 -5.93
N ILE A 79 1.70 1.98 -5.38
CA ILE A 79 2.52 0.85 -4.91
C ILE A 79 1.93 0.24 -3.64
N SER A 80 1.33 1.03 -2.75
CA SER A 80 0.66 0.52 -1.55
C SER A 80 -0.43 -0.48 -1.90
N ARG A 81 -1.20 -0.21 -2.96
CA ARG A 81 -2.16 -1.15 -3.54
C ARG A 81 -1.50 -2.46 -3.97
N LEU A 82 -0.46 -2.40 -4.80
CA LEU A 82 0.21 -3.59 -5.30
C LEU A 82 0.85 -4.43 -4.18
N MET A 83 1.35 -3.78 -3.13
CA MET A 83 1.88 -4.45 -1.94
C MET A 83 0.76 -5.16 -1.17
N ALA A 84 -0.37 -4.51 -0.93
CA ALA A 84 -1.51 -5.11 -0.25
C ALA A 84 -2.10 -6.31 -1.03
N GLU A 85 -2.28 -6.15 -2.35
CA GLU A 85 -2.74 -7.24 -3.24
C GLU A 85 -1.76 -8.44 -3.22
N ALA A 86 -0.47 -8.19 -3.07
CA ALA A 86 0.58 -9.21 -2.91
C ALA A 86 0.71 -9.77 -1.47
N ASP A 87 -0.30 -9.54 -0.63
CA ASP A 87 -0.40 -10.02 0.74
C ASP A 87 0.71 -9.50 1.68
N LEU A 88 1.14 -8.25 1.46
CA LEU A 88 2.10 -7.56 2.34
C LEU A 88 1.37 -6.58 3.26
N ASP A 89 1.97 -6.36 4.43
CA ASP A 89 1.56 -5.38 5.44
C ASP A 89 2.76 -4.50 5.83
N PRO A 90 2.57 -3.39 6.59
CA PRO A 90 3.68 -2.52 6.98
C PRO A 90 4.82 -3.24 7.70
N HIS A 91 4.50 -4.25 8.52
CA HIS A 91 5.50 -5.02 9.23
C HIS A 91 6.38 -5.84 8.27
N ALA A 92 5.78 -6.53 7.30
CA ALA A 92 6.48 -7.24 6.24
C ALA A 92 7.37 -6.28 5.42
N LEU A 93 6.88 -5.07 5.14
CA LEU A 93 7.65 -4.06 4.41
C LEU A 93 8.87 -3.53 5.17
N MET A 94 8.90 -3.60 6.50
CA MET A 94 10.08 -3.19 7.29
C MET A 94 11.05 -4.35 7.57
N SER A 95 10.54 -5.58 7.60
CA SER A 95 11.29 -6.78 8.01
C SER A 95 11.88 -7.56 6.84
N LEU A 96 11.19 -7.62 5.69
CA LEU A 96 11.65 -8.38 4.53
C LEU A 96 12.67 -7.58 3.70
N PRO A 97 13.61 -8.27 3.02
CA PRO A 97 14.45 -7.63 2.01
C PRO A 97 13.60 -7.02 0.87
N ALA A 98 14.02 -5.85 0.37
CA ALA A 98 13.36 -5.16 -0.73
C ALA A 98 13.19 -6.05 -1.98
N GLU A 99 14.18 -6.91 -2.28
CA GLU A 99 14.11 -7.86 -3.39
C GLU A 99 12.99 -8.88 -3.22
N THR A 100 12.81 -9.41 -2.00
CA THR A 100 11.72 -10.35 -1.69
C THR A 100 10.36 -9.70 -1.83
N ILE A 101 10.22 -8.43 -1.43
CA ILE A 101 8.98 -7.66 -1.59
C ILE A 101 8.66 -7.48 -3.08
N VAL A 102 9.63 -7.01 -3.86
CA VAL A 102 9.50 -6.82 -5.32
C VAL A 102 9.15 -8.13 -6.03
N GLU A 103 9.80 -9.24 -5.65
CA GLU A 103 9.52 -10.55 -6.23
C GLU A 103 8.08 -11.00 -5.93
N ARG A 104 7.59 -10.80 -4.70
CA ARG A 104 6.20 -11.13 -4.34
C ARG A 104 5.19 -10.34 -5.16
N ILE A 105 5.42 -9.03 -5.34
CA ILE A 105 4.57 -8.18 -6.17
C ILE A 105 4.54 -8.68 -7.63
N ASN A 106 5.72 -8.92 -8.21
CA ASN A 106 5.82 -9.42 -9.59
C ASN A 106 5.16 -10.79 -9.77
N ARG A 107 5.32 -11.68 -8.77
CA ARG A 107 4.70 -13.01 -8.77
C ARG A 107 3.18 -12.92 -8.69
N HIS A 108 2.66 -12.04 -7.84
CA HIS A 108 1.22 -11.79 -7.73
C HIS A 108 0.63 -11.29 -9.06
N LEU A 109 1.32 -10.36 -9.72
CA LEU A 109 0.87 -9.78 -11.00
C LEU A 109 1.09 -10.68 -12.21
N GLY A 110 1.99 -11.67 -12.11
CA GLY A 110 2.36 -12.55 -13.22
C GLY A 110 3.33 -11.94 -14.23
N TYR A 111 3.90 -10.76 -13.96
CA TYR A 111 4.90 -10.11 -14.82
C TYR A 111 5.82 -9.15 -14.01
N PRO A 112 7.05 -8.87 -14.48
CA PRO A 112 8.04 -8.10 -13.72
C PRO A 112 7.82 -6.59 -13.83
N ILE A 113 6.82 -6.06 -13.13
CA ILE A 113 6.55 -4.60 -13.09
C ILE A 113 7.59 -3.84 -12.25
N CYS A 114 8.06 -4.45 -11.17
CA CYS A 114 9.08 -3.91 -10.29
C CYS A 114 10.42 -4.53 -10.67
N ASN A 115 11.40 -3.69 -11.00
CA ASN A 115 12.72 -4.14 -11.43
C ASN A 115 13.78 -3.92 -10.35
N GLN A 116 15.04 -4.17 -10.71
CA GLN A 116 16.16 -3.97 -9.79
C GLN A 116 16.27 -2.52 -9.28
N ALA A 117 15.98 -1.53 -10.14
CA ALA A 117 15.96 -0.13 -9.72
C ALA A 117 14.84 0.15 -8.70
N THR A 118 13.68 -0.50 -8.82
CA THR A 118 12.62 -0.47 -7.80
C THR A 118 13.08 -1.09 -6.48
N SER A 119 13.78 -2.22 -6.53
CA SER A 119 14.33 -2.87 -5.33
C SER A 119 15.30 -1.94 -4.58
N HIS A 120 16.25 -1.32 -5.30
CA HIS A 120 17.17 -0.35 -4.69
C HIS A 120 16.45 0.87 -4.11
N ALA A 121 15.46 1.42 -4.82
CA ALA A 121 14.67 2.54 -4.32
C ALA A 121 13.92 2.17 -3.03
N LEU A 122 13.32 0.98 -2.98
CA LEU A 122 12.62 0.49 -1.80
C LEU A 122 13.58 0.23 -0.64
N GLN A 123 14.76 -0.34 -0.91
CA GLN A 123 15.80 -0.54 0.10
C GLN A 123 16.23 0.78 0.74
N ASN A 124 16.39 1.84 -0.06
CA ASN A 124 16.70 3.17 0.45
C ASN A 124 15.60 3.72 1.36
N LEU A 125 14.33 3.51 1.02
CA LEU A 125 13.21 3.89 1.89
C LEU A 125 13.23 3.11 3.20
N GLN A 126 13.46 1.79 3.16
CA GLN A 126 13.59 0.97 4.38
C GLN A 126 14.71 1.45 5.30
N LEU A 127 15.86 1.86 4.74
CA LEU A 127 16.96 2.45 5.52
C LEU A 127 16.55 3.78 6.16
N GLN A 128 15.83 4.62 5.43
CA GLN A 128 15.31 5.89 5.97
C GLN A 128 14.31 5.66 7.10
N TRP A 129 13.39 4.70 6.96
CA TRP A 129 12.42 4.36 8.01
C TRP A 129 13.11 3.87 9.28
N LYS A 130 14.12 2.99 9.14
CA LYS A 130 14.95 2.52 10.26
C LYS A 130 15.71 3.65 10.93
N GLY A 131 16.30 4.56 10.14
CA GLY A 131 17.02 5.73 10.66
C GLY A 131 16.12 6.75 11.36
N ALA A 132 14.87 6.88 10.92
CA ALA A 132 13.85 7.76 11.51
C ALA A 132 13.12 7.14 12.72
N GLY A 133 13.41 5.88 13.07
CA GLY A 133 12.76 5.18 14.18
C GLY A 133 11.27 4.89 13.93
N ILE A 134 10.84 4.81 12.67
CA ILE A 134 9.46 4.47 12.33
C ILE A 134 9.21 3.01 12.72
N GLN A 135 8.13 2.77 13.46
CA GLN A 135 7.66 1.44 13.86
C GLN A 135 6.38 1.11 13.07
N ALA A 136 6.24 -0.16 12.69
CA ALA A 136 5.08 -0.68 11.96
C ALA A 136 3.85 -0.82 12.86
#